data_AF-A0A101J3Q5-F1
#
_entry.id   AF-A0A101J3Q5-F1
#
_cell.length_a   1.000
_cell.length_b   1.000
_cell.length_c   1.000
_cell.angle_alpha   90.00
_cell.angle_beta   90.00
_cell.angle_gamma   90.00
#
_symmetry.space_group_name_H-M   'P 1'
#
loop_
_entity.id
_entity.type
_entity.pdbx_description
1 polymer ?
#
loop_
_entity_poly.entity_id
_entity_poly.type
_entity_poly.pdbx_seq_one_letter_code
_entity_poly.pdbx_strand_id
1 'polypeptide(L)'
;MKKTALLSWFLLSVLLLHAQLPEGTYREGNDSLHLKDQYAIFRISGFTGLSVAQVGEGKYEQLDEILIIHTTPYSGSKSSSQAVPASHKDSCVVEVVGSNNYPLPSILVESHSRSGKLLEGKVTDQQGKVIFTETEKIGSIVVTA
;
A
#
# COMPACT_ATOMS: atom_id res chain seq x y z
N MET A 1 54.26 -19.97 21.98
CA MET A 1 54.11 -18.82 21.05
C MET A 1 53.31 -19.15 19.79
N LYS A 2 53.51 -20.30 19.13
CA LYS A 2 52.73 -20.67 17.92
C LYS A 2 51.22 -20.90 18.16
N LYS A 3 50.85 -21.49 19.32
CA LYS A 3 49.45 -21.81 19.66
C LYS A 3 48.59 -20.57 19.97
N THR A 4 49.18 -19.56 20.62
CA THR A 4 48.48 -18.30 20.94
C THR A 4 48.28 -17.45 19.69
N ALA A 5 49.26 -17.43 18.78
CA ALA A 5 49.12 -16.74 17.50
C ALA A 5 48.00 -17.33 16.63
N LEU A 6 47.83 -18.65 16.63
CA LEU A 6 46.75 -19.32 15.88
C LEU A 6 45.36 -18.96 16.43
N LEU A 7 45.23 -18.88 17.76
CA LEU A 7 44.00 -18.47 18.43
C LEU A 7 43.65 -17.01 18.10
N SER A 8 44.64 -16.11 18.14
CA SER A 8 44.46 -14.70 17.76
C SER A 8 44.05 -14.54 16.30
N TRP A 9 44.59 -15.36 15.39
CA TRP A 9 44.22 -15.36 13.98
C TRP A 9 42.78 -15.84 13.77
N PHE A 10 42.37 -16.89 14.49
CA PHE A 10 41.01 -17.39 14.46
C PHE A 10 40.00 -16.37 14.99
N LEU A 11 40.31 -15.69 16.10
CA LEU A 11 39.48 -14.60 16.65
C LEU A 11 39.36 -13.40 15.70
N LEU A 12 40.43 -13.05 14.97
CA LEU A 12 40.36 -12.01 13.93
C LEU A 12 39.45 -12.41 12.76
N SER A 13 39.43 -13.69 12.38
CA SER A 13 38.57 -14.16 11.28
C SER A 13 37.07 -14.14 11.63
N VAL A 14 36.72 -14.29 12.91
CA VAL A 14 35.32 -14.18 13.38
C VAL A 14 34.82 -12.72 13.29
N LEU A 15 35.70 -11.73 13.45
CA LEU A 15 35.34 -10.31 13.30
C LEU A 15 35.11 -9.91 11.83
N LEU A 16 35.67 -10.64 10.87
CA LEU A 16 35.47 -10.39 9.44
C LEU A 16 34.16 -10.98 8.90
N LEU A 17 33.44 -11.78 9.70
CA LEU A 17 32.16 -12.40 9.35
C LEU A 17 30.93 -11.52 9.66
N HIS A 18 31.12 -10.21 9.85
CA HIS A 18 29.97 -9.31 9.86
C HIS A 18 29.34 -9.33 8.46
N ALA A 19 28.13 -9.89 8.37
CA ALA A 19 27.29 -9.75 7.19
C ALA A 19 27.21 -8.25 6.86
N GLN A 20 27.85 -7.85 5.77
CA GLN A 20 27.77 -6.47 5.32
C GLN A 20 26.31 -6.23 4.95
N LEU A 21 25.66 -5.34 5.70
CA LEU A 21 24.31 -4.93 5.37
C LEU A 21 24.34 -4.27 3.98
N PRO A 22 23.38 -4.61 3.10
CA PRO A 22 23.38 -4.12 1.74
C PRO A 22 23.28 -2.60 1.70
N GLU A 23 24.33 -1.93 1.22
CA GLU A 23 24.29 -0.51 0.93
C GLU A 23 24.03 -0.28 -0.55
N GLY A 24 23.30 0.79 -0.87
CA GLY A 24 23.05 1.13 -2.26
C GLY A 24 21.77 1.91 -2.48
N THR A 25 21.58 2.33 -3.72
CA THR A 25 20.33 2.94 -4.19
C THR A 25 19.78 2.10 -5.32
N TYR A 26 18.60 1.56 -5.12
CA TYR A 26 17.85 0.77 -6.09
C TYR A 26 16.68 1.61 -6.58
N ARG A 27 16.42 1.59 -7.89
CA ARG A 27 15.33 2.34 -8.51
C ARG A 27 14.69 1.53 -9.62
N GLU A 28 13.37 1.55 -9.65
CA GLU A 28 12.56 0.96 -10.71
C GLU A 28 11.37 1.88 -10.99
N GLY A 29 11.39 2.57 -12.14
CA GLY A 29 10.37 3.58 -12.45
C GLY A 29 10.31 4.69 -11.39
N ASN A 30 9.16 4.83 -10.73
CA ASN A 30 8.95 5.79 -9.65
C ASN A 30 9.37 5.24 -8.27
N ASP A 31 9.70 3.96 -8.17
CA ASP A 31 10.01 3.31 -6.90
C ASP A 31 11.49 3.38 -6.61
N SER A 32 11.81 3.51 -5.33
CA SER A 32 13.19 3.67 -4.88
C SER A 32 13.41 3.09 -3.49
N LEU A 33 14.58 2.48 -3.30
CA LEU A 33 15.09 2.04 -2.01
C LEU A 33 16.52 2.54 -1.85
N HIS A 34 16.77 3.34 -0.82
CA HIS A 34 18.08 3.85 -0.46
C HIS A 34 18.50 3.25 0.87
N LEU A 35 19.61 2.51 0.88
CA LEU A 35 20.16 1.84 2.05
C LEU A 35 21.55 2.39 2.34
N LYS A 36 21.73 2.94 3.54
CA LYS A 36 23.00 3.50 3.98
C LYS A 36 23.07 3.53 5.50
N ASP A 37 24.21 3.16 6.08
CA ASP A 37 24.45 3.27 7.53
C ASP A 37 23.35 2.58 8.37
N GLN A 38 22.88 1.39 7.94
CA GLN A 38 21.76 0.63 8.54
C GLN A 38 20.41 1.36 8.54
N TYR A 39 20.30 2.42 7.74
CA TYR A 39 19.10 3.21 7.56
C TYR A 39 18.57 3.05 6.13
N ALA A 40 17.27 2.84 6.03
CA ALA A 40 16.55 2.69 4.77
C ALA A 40 15.62 3.88 4.58
N ILE A 41 15.58 4.41 3.36
CA ILE A 41 14.54 5.32 2.89
C ILE A 41 13.94 4.69 1.66
N PHE A 42 12.61 4.58 1.61
CA PHE A 42 11.92 3.94 0.51
C PHE A 42 10.74 4.77 0.02
N ARG A 43 10.43 4.58 -1.27
CA ARG A 43 9.22 5.04 -1.95
C ARG A 43 8.73 3.88 -2.79
N ILE A 44 7.53 3.40 -2.52
CA ILE A 44 6.88 2.30 -3.23
C ILE A 44 5.55 2.81 -3.75
N SER A 45 5.34 2.70 -5.06
CA SER A 45 4.08 3.04 -5.69
C SER A 45 3.07 1.96 -5.31
N GLY A 46 2.02 2.37 -4.62
CA GLY A 46 0.90 1.53 -4.27
C GLY A 46 -0.29 1.86 -5.17
N PHE A 47 -1.13 0.85 -5.38
CA PHE A 47 -2.36 1.03 -6.13
C PHE A 47 -3.55 0.55 -5.28
N THR A 48 -4.31 1.50 -4.74
CA THR A 48 -5.47 1.25 -3.86
C THR A 48 -6.68 2.06 -4.31
N GLY A 49 -7.00 2.04 -5.62
CA GLY A 49 -8.06 2.88 -6.21
C GLY A 49 -7.65 4.34 -6.46
N LEU A 50 -6.53 4.77 -5.89
CA LEU A 50 -5.86 6.05 -6.13
C LEU A 50 -4.37 5.77 -6.36
N SER A 51 -3.72 6.60 -7.18
CA SER A 51 -2.26 6.59 -7.31
C SER A 51 -1.66 7.06 -5.98
N VAL A 52 -1.20 6.12 -5.16
CA VAL A 52 -0.59 6.41 -3.86
C VAL A 52 0.89 6.06 -3.89
N ALA A 53 1.71 6.86 -3.22
CA ALA A 53 3.11 6.52 -2.97
C ALA A 53 3.26 6.28 -1.47
N GLN A 54 3.64 5.06 -1.10
CA GLN A 54 4.04 4.73 0.25
C GLN A 54 5.49 5.14 0.44
N VAL A 55 5.71 6.11 1.31
CA VAL A 55 7.04 6.59 1.68
C VAL A 55 7.32 6.28 3.12
N GLY A 56 8.55 5.86 3.42
CA GLY A 56 8.95 5.54 4.76
C GLY A 56 10.46 5.57 4.93
N GLU A 57 10.87 5.66 6.19
CA GLU A 57 12.26 5.68 6.60
C GLU A 57 12.43 4.96 7.94
N GLY A 58 13.57 4.33 8.17
CA GLY A 58 13.81 3.59 9.40
C GLY A 58 15.06 2.74 9.36
N LYS A 59 15.34 2.05 10.47
CA LYS A 59 16.43 1.05 10.50
C LYS A 59 16.01 -0.20 9.76
N TYR A 60 16.95 -0.87 9.10
CA TYR A 60 16.66 -2.12 8.43
C TYR A 60 17.53 -3.27 8.93
N GLU A 61 17.00 -4.47 8.82
CA GLU A 61 17.73 -5.73 8.98
C GLU A 61 17.41 -6.66 7.81
N GLN A 62 18.37 -7.50 7.45
CA GLN A 62 18.19 -8.53 6.44
C GLN A 62 18.05 -9.88 7.12
N LEU A 63 16.94 -10.57 6.85
CA LEU A 63 16.69 -11.94 7.26
C LEU A 63 16.56 -12.78 5.99
N ASP A 64 17.61 -13.53 5.66
CA ASP A 64 17.74 -14.31 4.42
C ASP A 64 17.49 -13.44 3.17
N GLU A 65 16.42 -13.71 2.43
CA GLU A 65 16.01 -13.00 1.22
C GLU A 65 15.04 -11.83 1.49
N ILE A 66 14.75 -11.55 2.77
CA ILE A 66 13.77 -10.54 3.19
C ILE A 66 14.49 -9.36 3.84
N LEU A 67 14.14 -8.15 3.41
CA LEU A 67 14.54 -6.91 4.05
C LEU A 67 13.42 -6.40 4.95
N ILE A 68 13.65 -6.36 6.26
CA ILE A 68 12.71 -5.84 7.25
C ILE A 68 13.10 -4.40 7.58
N ILE A 69 12.18 -3.46 7.40
CA ILE A 69 12.40 -2.04 7.71
C ILE A 69 11.54 -1.64 8.92
N HIS A 70 12.18 -1.33 10.03
CA HIS A 70 11.55 -0.79 11.24
C HIS A 70 11.33 0.71 11.09
N THR A 71 10.19 1.07 10.51
CA THR A 71 9.87 2.47 10.20
C THR A 71 9.75 3.35 11.44
N THR A 72 10.32 4.55 11.37
CA THR A 72 10.12 5.64 12.32
C THR A 72 9.11 6.65 11.79
N PRO A 73 8.62 7.61 12.60
CA PRO A 73 7.82 8.71 12.07
C PRO A 73 8.54 9.41 10.91
N TYR A 74 7.92 9.39 9.72
CA TYR A 74 8.50 9.96 8.51
C TYR A 74 8.71 11.47 8.66
N SER A 75 9.94 11.92 8.42
CA SER A 75 10.39 13.31 8.52
C SER A 75 9.95 14.20 7.35
N GLY A 76 9.63 13.59 6.20
CA GLY A 76 9.21 14.32 5.00
C GLY A 76 7.75 14.76 5.01
N SER A 77 7.33 15.43 3.94
CA SER A 77 5.96 15.87 3.75
C SER A 77 5.00 14.68 3.67
N LYS A 78 3.93 14.72 4.47
CA LYS A 78 2.85 13.75 4.44
C LYS A 78 1.76 14.23 3.48
N SER A 79 1.15 13.30 2.76
CA SER A 79 -0.07 13.61 2.02
C SER A 79 -1.18 13.94 3.01
N SER A 80 -1.96 14.98 2.72
CA SER A 80 -3.23 15.25 3.39
C SER A 80 -4.38 14.83 2.48
N SER A 81 -5.46 14.36 3.08
CA SER A 81 -6.73 14.19 2.37
C SER A 81 -7.72 15.20 2.93
N GLN A 82 -8.56 15.76 2.05
CA GLN A 82 -9.68 16.59 2.46
C GLN A 82 -10.94 15.95 1.89
N ALA A 83 -11.87 15.59 2.77
CA ALA A 83 -13.20 15.23 2.35
C ALA A 83 -13.88 16.48 1.78
N VAL A 84 -14.18 16.46 0.48
CA VAL A 84 -14.97 17.51 -0.16
C VAL A 84 -16.45 17.17 0.06
N PRO A 85 -17.32 18.14 0.36
CA PRO A 85 -18.76 17.88 0.44
C PRO A 85 -19.25 17.21 -0.84
N ALA A 86 -20.11 16.20 -0.70
CA ALA A 86 -20.74 15.56 -1.85
C ALA A 86 -21.46 16.61 -2.70
N SER A 87 -21.22 16.60 -4.01
CA SER A 87 -21.87 17.52 -4.96
C SER A 87 -23.40 17.32 -5.01
N HIS A 88 -23.86 16.13 -4.61
CA HIS A 88 -25.26 15.77 -4.49
C HIS A 88 -25.51 15.21 -3.09
N LYS A 89 -26.34 15.90 -2.29
CA LYS A 89 -26.63 15.50 -0.90
C LYS A 89 -27.52 14.27 -0.80
N ASP A 90 -28.27 13.97 -1.86
CA ASP A 90 -29.33 12.96 -1.84
C ASP A 90 -28.98 11.74 -2.72
N SER A 91 -27.71 11.57 -3.12
CA SER A 91 -27.32 10.45 -3.97
C SER A 91 -26.05 9.75 -3.52
N CYS A 92 -26.03 8.42 -3.61
CA CYS A 92 -24.87 7.59 -3.43
C CYS A 92 -24.37 7.18 -4.82
N VAL A 93 -23.16 7.62 -5.16
CA VAL A 93 -22.47 7.18 -6.38
C VAL A 93 -21.55 6.03 -6.02
N VAL A 94 -21.70 4.91 -6.73
CA VAL A 94 -20.80 3.76 -6.61
C VAL A 94 -20.02 3.67 -7.92
N GLU A 95 -18.69 3.61 -7.79
CA GLU A 95 -17.78 3.40 -8.90
C GLU A 95 -17.13 2.02 -8.74
N VAL A 96 -17.28 1.17 -9.76
CA VAL A 96 -16.71 -0.17 -9.81
C VAL A 96 -15.52 -0.16 -10.77
N VAL A 97 -14.35 -0.51 -10.23
CA VAL A 97 -13.09 -0.54 -10.96
C VAL A 97 -12.41 -1.90 -10.82
N GLY A 98 -11.63 -2.28 -11.82
CA GLY A 98 -10.78 -3.45 -11.77
C GLY A 98 -9.56 -3.23 -10.87
N SER A 99 -8.79 -4.31 -10.65
CA SER A 99 -7.54 -4.26 -9.89
C SER A 99 -6.48 -3.30 -10.48
N ASN A 100 -6.69 -2.85 -11.71
CA ASN A 100 -5.86 -1.91 -12.46
C ASN A 100 -6.44 -0.46 -12.49
N ASN A 101 -7.46 -0.16 -11.69
CA ASN A 101 -8.27 1.08 -11.69
C ASN A 101 -9.09 1.39 -12.94
N TYR A 102 -9.15 0.50 -13.92
CA TYR A 102 -9.98 0.81 -15.07
C TYR A 102 -11.46 0.58 -14.72
N PRO A 103 -12.36 1.49 -15.13
CA PRO A 103 -13.78 1.33 -14.89
C PRO A 103 -14.29 0.03 -15.49
N LEU A 104 -15.14 -0.68 -14.74
CA LEU A 104 -15.76 -1.91 -15.19
C LEU A 104 -17.22 -1.63 -15.59
N PRO A 105 -17.55 -1.59 -16.89
CA PRO A 105 -18.93 -1.49 -17.34
C PRO A 105 -19.66 -2.82 -17.16
N SER A 106 -20.99 -2.76 -17.19
CA SER A 106 -21.83 -3.96 -17.20
C SER A 106 -21.77 -4.83 -15.92
N ILE A 107 -21.39 -4.24 -14.79
CA ILE A 107 -21.37 -4.91 -13.47
C ILE A 107 -22.67 -4.63 -12.72
N LEU A 108 -23.26 -5.66 -12.12
CA LEU A 108 -24.46 -5.52 -11.30
C LEU A 108 -24.09 -5.00 -9.92
N VAL A 109 -24.77 -3.92 -9.51
CA VAL A 109 -24.66 -3.31 -8.20
C VAL A 109 -26.04 -3.22 -7.58
N GLU A 110 -26.21 -3.82 -6.41
CA GLU A 110 -27.47 -3.91 -5.68
C GLU A 110 -27.41 -3.12 -4.39
N SER A 111 -28.45 -2.36 -4.11
CA SER A 111 -28.66 -1.67 -2.83
C SER A 111 -29.65 -2.44 -1.98
N HIS A 112 -29.32 -2.63 -0.70
CA HIS A 112 -30.17 -3.35 0.25
C HIS A 112 -30.50 -2.47 1.45
N SER A 113 -31.68 -2.67 2.04
CA SER A 113 -32.07 -2.05 3.30
C SER A 113 -31.22 -2.57 4.46
N ARG A 114 -31.32 -1.94 5.64
CA ARG A 114 -30.71 -2.46 6.87
C ARG A 114 -31.20 -3.85 7.27
N SER A 115 -32.36 -4.28 6.80
CA SER A 115 -32.90 -5.62 7.02
C SER A 115 -32.48 -6.62 5.92
N GLY A 116 -31.64 -6.22 4.97
CA GLY A 116 -31.16 -7.07 3.88
C GLY A 116 -32.09 -7.17 2.67
N LYS A 117 -33.23 -6.47 2.65
CA LYS A 117 -34.16 -6.47 1.51
C LYS A 117 -33.55 -5.72 0.33
N LEU A 118 -33.59 -6.29 -0.87
CA LEU A 118 -33.22 -5.60 -2.12
C LEU A 118 -34.13 -4.35 -2.31
N LEU A 119 -33.50 -3.19 -2.47
CA LEU A 119 -34.16 -1.92 -2.73
C LEU A 119 -34.13 -1.61 -4.23
N GLU A 120 -32.95 -1.67 -4.84
CA GLU A 120 -32.73 -1.33 -6.25
C GLU A 120 -31.46 -2.02 -6.76
N GLY A 121 -31.50 -2.55 -7.98
CA GLY A 121 -30.35 -3.10 -8.70
C GLY A 121 -30.07 -2.30 -9.97
N LYS A 122 -28.81 -1.92 -10.19
CA LYS A 122 -28.35 -1.16 -11.36
C LYS A 122 -27.12 -1.82 -11.98
N VAL A 123 -26.92 -1.54 -13.26
CA VAL A 123 -25.74 -1.99 -13.99
C VAL A 123 -24.84 -0.79 -14.25
N THR A 124 -23.53 -0.94 -14.02
CA THR A 124 -22.55 0.14 -14.24
C THR A 124 -22.52 0.59 -15.69
N ASP A 125 -22.41 1.91 -15.89
CA ASP A 125 -22.24 2.54 -17.20
C ASP A 125 -20.81 2.35 -17.77
N GLN A 126 -20.52 2.99 -18.92
CA GLN A 126 -19.20 2.94 -19.56
C GLN A 126 -18.08 3.55 -18.71
N GLN A 127 -18.43 4.31 -17.68
CA GLN A 127 -17.51 4.91 -16.71
C GLN A 127 -17.48 4.10 -15.40
N GLY A 128 -18.08 2.91 -15.36
CA GLY A 128 -18.09 2.04 -14.19
C GLY A 128 -18.99 2.54 -13.06
N LYS A 129 -19.94 3.44 -13.33
CA LYS A 129 -20.71 4.14 -12.30
C LYS A 129 -22.16 3.70 -12.23
N VAL A 130 -22.70 3.71 -11.02
CA VAL A 130 -24.14 3.70 -10.74
C VAL A 130 -24.48 4.77 -9.71
N ILE A 131 -25.70 5.31 -9.79
CA ILE A 131 -26.19 6.36 -8.90
C ILE A 131 -27.48 5.89 -8.24
N PHE A 132 -27.51 5.86 -6.91
CA PHE A 132 -28.71 5.60 -6.10
C PHE A 132 -29.20 6.90 -5.48
N THR A 133 -30.49 7.21 -5.60
CA THR A 133 -31.08 8.49 -5.12
C THR A 133 -31.87 8.37 -3.81
N GLU A 134 -32.19 7.16 -3.35
CA GLU A 134 -32.87 6.95 -2.05
C GLU A 134 -31.88 6.51 -0.97
N THR A 135 -30.87 7.34 -0.68
CA THR A 135 -29.74 6.96 0.19
C THR A 135 -30.13 6.64 1.63
N GLU A 136 -31.14 7.29 2.17
CA GLU A 136 -31.55 7.14 3.59
C GLU A 136 -32.00 5.72 3.95
N LYS A 137 -32.52 4.97 2.96
CA LYS A 137 -33.00 3.61 3.15
C LYS A 137 -31.91 2.56 2.97
N ILE A 138 -30.79 2.92 2.34
CA ILE A 138 -29.70 2.00 2.00
C ILE A 138 -28.94 1.67 3.28
N GLY A 139 -28.89 0.38 3.61
CA GLY A 139 -28.06 -0.17 4.67
C GLY A 139 -26.76 -0.80 4.16
N SER A 140 -26.75 -1.33 2.94
CA SER A 140 -25.57 -1.93 2.32
C SER A 140 -25.64 -1.91 0.79
N ILE A 141 -24.47 -2.05 0.16
CA ILE A 141 -24.31 -2.16 -1.29
C ILE A 141 -23.52 -3.44 -1.59
N VAL A 142 -24.01 -4.23 -2.54
CA VAL A 142 -23.41 -5.49 -2.99
C VAL A 142 -23.02 -5.33 -4.46
N VAL A 143 -21.83 -5.80 -4.81
CA VAL A 143 -21.31 -5.79 -6.19
C VAL A 143 -21.14 -7.24 -6.63
N THR A 144 -21.77 -7.59 -7.75
CA THR A 144 -21.65 -8.92 -8.35
C THR A 144 -21.02 -8.77 -9.73
N ALA A 145 -19.79 -9.27 -9.87
CA ALA A 145 -18.98 -9.25 -11.08
C ALA A 145 -18.75 -10.66 -11.62
#